data_AF-V4RGM2-F1
#
_entry.id   AF-V4RGM2-F1
#
_cell.length_a   1.000
_cell.length_b   1.000
_cell.length_c   1.000
_cell.angle_alpha   90.00
_cell.angle_beta   90.00
_cell.angle_gamma   90.00
#
_symmetry.space_group_name_H-M   'P 1'
#
loop_
_entity.id
_entity.type
_entity.pdbx_description
1 polymer ?
#
loop_
_entity_poly.entity_id
_entity_poly.type
_entity_poly.pdbx_seq_one_letter_code
_entity_poly.pdbx_strand_id
1 'polypeptide(L)'
;MPTVPASQARYLPEGVSPADMVWAETLAGGGYAIKQINRGTRLRLTDLYGDGCLSLLLFNAERPVERLNIADTLKIQWNGYLGAGRFLLSDMGRVMMSIVEDTAGTHDAFCGASNAGTNARKYGDGSNFGPYPSARDRFAIAVAKYGLGRKDIHPCLNLFKGVTIEADGAVTPMIGPFDVNRSVTLRAEMDLILVMANAPHVLDPRPDYTVTSLRAVAWRGPVTSENDPIRTGTPEALRAFLNVEDYYAR
;
A
#
# COMPACT_ATOMS: atom_id res chain seq x y z
N MET A 1 -14.80 9.51 1.54
CA MET A 1 -15.88 8.80 2.26
C MET A 1 -16.14 7.47 1.56
N PRO A 2 -16.36 6.38 2.30
CA PRO A 2 -16.66 5.08 1.72
C PRO A 2 -18.08 5.04 1.14
N THR A 3 -18.26 4.32 0.04
CA THR A 3 -19.58 3.94 -0.46
C THR A 3 -20.05 2.69 0.27
N VAL A 4 -21.21 2.77 0.94
CA VAL A 4 -21.78 1.68 1.72
C VAL A 4 -23.23 1.44 1.27
N PRO A 5 -23.58 0.23 0.79
CA PRO A 5 -22.70 -0.91 0.53
C PRO A 5 -21.75 -0.68 -0.66
N ALA A 6 -20.61 -1.37 -0.68
CA ALA A 6 -19.62 -1.23 -1.76
C ALA A 6 -20.17 -1.63 -3.14
N SER A 7 -21.22 -2.46 -3.19
CA SER A 7 -21.94 -2.83 -4.41
C SER A 7 -22.65 -1.66 -5.09
N GLN A 8 -22.81 -0.51 -4.41
CA GLN A 8 -23.35 0.73 -4.99
C GLN A 8 -22.25 1.68 -5.47
N ALA A 9 -21.00 1.23 -5.53
CA ALA A 9 -19.90 2.04 -6.02
C ALA A 9 -20.14 2.49 -7.47
N ARG A 10 -20.00 3.80 -7.71
CA ARG A 10 -20.12 4.38 -9.06
C ARG A 10 -19.06 3.86 -10.03
N TYR A 11 -17.88 3.52 -9.51
CA TYR A 11 -16.73 3.11 -10.29
C TYR A 11 -16.41 1.65 -10.00
N LEU A 12 -16.84 0.77 -10.91
CA LEU A 12 -16.56 -0.66 -10.85
C LEU A 12 -15.40 -0.97 -11.80
N PRO A 13 -14.46 -1.84 -11.42
CA PRO A 13 -13.48 -2.38 -12.36
C PRO A 13 -14.18 -3.11 -13.50
N GLU A 14 -13.58 -3.09 -14.69
CA GLU A 14 -14.09 -3.82 -15.85
C GLU A 14 -14.25 -5.32 -15.55
N GLY A 15 -15.38 -5.89 -15.96
CA GLY A 15 -15.69 -7.31 -15.76
C GLY A 15 -16.03 -7.71 -14.31
N VAL A 16 -16.08 -6.78 -13.35
CA VAL A 16 -16.40 -7.07 -11.95
C VAL A 16 -17.88 -6.83 -11.67
N SER A 17 -18.56 -7.86 -11.15
CA SER A 17 -19.95 -7.75 -10.70
C SER A 17 -20.06 -6.82 -9.48
N PRO A 18 -21.08 -5.95 -9.38
CA PRO A 18 -21.34 -5.17 -8.17
C PRO A 18 -21.44 -6.04 -6.90
N ALA A 19 -21.92 -7.28 -7.03
CA ALA A 19 -22.07 -8.20 -5.90
C ALA A 19 -20.74 -8.68 -5.31
N ASP A 20 -19.65 -8.62 -6.08
CA ASP A 20 -18.31 -9.02 -5.64
C ASP A 20 -17.55 -7.89 -4.96
N MET A 21 -18.05 -6.65 -5.04
CA MET A 21 -17.44 -5.49 -4.40
C MET A 21 -17.50 -5.59 -2.89
N VAL A 22 -16.33 -5.50 -2.23
CA VAL A 22 -16.20 -5.55 -0.77
C VAL A 22 -15.75 -4.23 -0.15
N TRP A 23 -15.25 -3.30 -0.97
CA TRP A 23 -14.84 -1.98 -0.54
C TRP A 23 -14.82 -0.99 -1.71
N ALA A 24 -15.25 0.24 -1.47
CA ALA A 24 -15.11 1.36 -2.38
C ALA A 24 -15.00 2.66 -1.58
N GLU A 25 -13.94 3.42 -1.79
CA GLU A 25 -13.66 4.63 -1.04
C GLU A 25 -12.77 5.60 -1.83
N THR A 26 -12.98 6.90 -1.65
CA THR A 26 -12.03 7.93 -2.09
C THR A 26 -11.38 8.56 -0.86
N LEU A 27 -10.05 8.51 -0.84
CA LEU A 27 -9.18 9.03 0.21
C LEU A 27 -8.68 10.41 -0.22
N ALA A 28 -9.13 11.44 0.48
CA ALA A 28 -8.66 12.80 0.27
C ALA A 28 -7.19 12.96 0.72
N GLY A 29 -6.54 14.03 0.29
CA GLY A 29 -5.23 14.42 0.79
C GLY A 29 -5.26 14.68 2.31
N GLY A 30 -4.24 14.20 3.02
CA GLY A 30 -4.22 14.17 4.47
C GLY A 30 -5.23 13.19 5.10
N GLY A 31 -5.87 12.32 4.30
CA GLY A 31 -6.79 11.30 4.77
C GLY A 31 -6.12 9.97 5.11
N TYR A 32 -6.89 9.06 5.69
CA TYR A 32 -6.47 7.69 5.96
C TYR A 32 -7.64 6.72 5.78
N ALA A 33 -7.34 5.45 5.54
CA ALA A 33 -8.32 4.39 5.54
C ALA A 33 -7.74 3.11 6.16
N ILE A 34 -8.62 2.28 6.68
CA ILE A 34 -8.27 0.97 7.21
C ILE A 34 -9.39 -0.01 6.88
N LYS A 35 -9.02 -1.21 6.42
CA LYS A 35 -9.96 -2.22 5.98
C LYS A 35 -9.38 -3.60 6.20
N GLN A 36 -10.21 -4.54 6.62
CA GLN A 36 -9.89 -5.96 6.53
C GLN A 36 -10.38 -6.50 5.19
N ILE A 37 -9.53 -7.25 4.48
CA ILE A 37 -9.88 -7.98 3.25
C ILE A 37 -9.45 -9.42 3.36
N ASN A 38 -10.15 -10.29 2.65
CA ASN A 38 -9.88 -11.72 2.67
C ASN A 38 -8.86 -12.12 1.59
N ARG A 39 -8.23 -13.28 1.77
CA ARG A 39 -7.41 -13.96 0.75
C ARG A 39 -8.15 -14.01 -0.59
N GLY A 40 -7.45 -13.73 -1.68
CA GLY A 40 -8.01 -13.63 -3.03
C GLY A 40 -8.71 -12.30 -3.32
N THR A 41 -8.86 -11.37 -2.38
CA THR A 41 -9.41 -10.05 -2.71
C THR A 41 -8.44 -9.28 -3.63
N ARG A 42 -8.95 -8.67 -4.69
CA ARG A 42 -8.20 -7.69 -5.49
C ARG A 42 -8.49 -6.31 -4.96
N LEU A 43 -7.45 -5.50 -4.77
CA LEU A 43 -7.52 -4.10 -4.42
C LEU A 43 -6.90 -3.30 -5.57
N ARG A 44 -7.69 -2.45 -6.22
CA ARG A 44 -7.18 -1.45 -7.15
C ARG A 44 -7.14 -0.09 -6.47
N LEU A 45 -5.96 0.50 -6.52
CA LEU A 45 -5.69 1.87 -6.11
C LEU A 45 -5.48 2.71 -7.37
N THR A 46 -6.16 3.84 -7.46
CA THR A 46 -6.08 4.74 -8.64
C THR A 46 -5.77 6.15 -8.19
N ASP A 47 -4.69 6.71 -8.73
CA ASP A 47 -4.35 8.13 -8.60
C ASP A 47 -5.20 8.96 -9.54
N LEU A 48 -6.23 9.59 -9.00
CA LEU A 48 -7.27 10.26 -9.79
C LEU A 48 -6.75 11.49 -10.53
N TYR A 49 -5.67 12.09 -10.04
CA TYR A 49 -5.19 13.38 -10.52
C TYR A 49 -3.68 13.42 -10.77
N GLY A 50 -2.97 12.31 -10.57
CA GLY A 50 -1.54 12.17 -10.90
C GLY A 50 -0.58 12.74 -9.86
N ASP A 51 -1.07 13.20 -8.71
CA ASP A 51 -0.25 13.75 -7.62
C ASP A 51 -0.62 13.16 -6.24
N GLY A 52 -1.13 11.92 -6.24
CA GLY A 52 -1.39 11.15 -5.03
C GLY A 52 -0.11 10.57 -4.42
N CYS A 53 -0.14 10.25 -3.13
CA CYS A 53 0.95 9.51 -2.48
C CYS A 53 0.39 8.68 -1.33
N LEU A 54 0.33 7.36 -1.52
CA LEU A 54 -0.28 6.45 -0.56
C LEU A 54 0.77 5.66 0.21
N SER A 55 0.96 5.97 1.48
CA SER A 55 1.73 5.10 2.36
C SER A 55 0.86 3.91 2.78
N LEU A 56 1.37 2.69 2.66
CA LEU A 56 0.68 1.44 2.94
C LEU A 56 1.41 0.63 4.04
N LEU A 57 0.64 0.15 5.01
CA LEU A 57 1.02 -0.92 5.94
C LEU A 57 0.10 -2.11 5.74
N LEU A 58 0.62 -3.31 5.99
CA LEU A 58 -0.15 -4.55 5.97
C LEU A 58 0.11 -5.34 7.24
N PHE A 59 -0.95 -5.95 7.77
CA PHE A 59 -0.89 -6.86 8.91
C PHE A 59 -1.67 -8.12 8.57
N ASN A 60 -1.20 -9.28 9.05
CA ASN A 60 -2.01 -10.49 9.07
C ASN A 60 -3.28 -10.21 9.90
N ALA A 61 -4.46 -10.50 9.35
CA ALA A 61 -5.73 -10.17 10.01
C ALA A 61 -6.01 -11.01 11.26
N GLU A 62 -5.53 -12.25 11.33
CA GLU A 62 -5.70 -13.10 12.51
C GLU A 62 -4.62 -12.82 13.57
N ARG A 63 -3.39 -12.53 13.12
CA ARG A 63 -2.22 -12.35 13.99
C ARG A 63 -1.44 -11.10 13.61
N PRO A 64 -1.90 -9.89 13.99
CA PRO A 64 -1.28 -8.62 13.57
C PRO A 64 0.16 -8.39 14.07
N VAL A 65 0.73 -9.33 14.81
CA VAL A 65 2.18 -9.36 15.08
C VAL A 65 2.98 -9.66 13.82
N GLU A 66 2.42 -10.42 12.88
CA GLU A 66 2.97 -10.62 11.53
C GLU A 66 2.53 -9.47 10.63
N ARG A 67 3.49 -8.82 9.99
CA ARG A 67 3.29 -7.55 9.28
C ARG A 67 4.24 -7.40 8.11
N LEU A 68 3.94 -6.46 7.21
CA LEU A 68 4.78 -6.16 6.04
C LEU A 68 6.23 -5.91 6.47
N ASN A 69 7.14 -6.59 5.78
CA ASN A 69 8.57 -6.39 5.92
C ASN A 69 9.13 -5.90 4.58
N ILE A 70 9.45 -4.61 4.55
CA ILE A 70 10.03 -3.97 3.37
C ILE A 70 11.42 -4.54 3.05
N ALA A 71 12.25 -4.81 4.07
CA ALA A 71 13.60 -5.34 3.83
C ALA A 71 13.56 -6.72 3.17
N ASP A 72 12.70 -7.63 3.66
CA ASP A 72 12.55 -8.95 3.03
C ASP A 72 11.89 -8.85 1.65
N THR A 73 10.91 -7.96 1.50
CA THR A 73 10.27 -7.67 0.20
C THR A 73 11.33 -7.33 -0.87
N LEU A 74 12.29 -6.45 -0.56
CA LEU A 74 13.32 -6.06 -1.54
C LEU A 74 14.42 -7.13 -1.68
N LYS A 75 14.95 -7.61 -0.56
CA LYS A 75 16.11 -8.52 -0.50
C LYS A 75 15.83 -9.86 -1.18
N ILE A 76 14.68 -10.47 -0.90
CA ILE A 76 14.35 -11.82 -1.39
C ILE A 76 14.07 -11.80 -2.89
N GLN A 77 13.50 -10.70 -3.40
CA GLN A 77 13.23 -10.53 -4.82
C GLN A 77 14.43 -9.95 -5.60
N TRP A 78 15.54 -9.64 -4.93
CA TRP A 78 16.70 -8.95 -5.50
C TRP A 78 16.31 -7.71 -6.31
N ASN A 79 15.32 -6.95 -5.81
CA ASN A 79 14.78 -5.81 -6.53
C ASN A 79 14.41 -4.68 -5.57
N GLY A 80 15.02 -3.51 -5.79
CA GLY A 80 14.74 -2.28 -5.04
C GLY A 80 13.49 -1.53 -5.51
N TYR A 81 12.99 -1.81 -6.72
CA TYR A 81 11.93 -1.05 -7.37
C TYR A 81 10.75 -1.96 -7.72
N LEU A 82 9.66 -1.80 -6.99
CA LEU A 82 8.47 -2.64 -7.11
C LEU A 82 7.61 -2.24 -8.31
N GLY A 83 6.87 -3.20 -8.86
CA GLY A 83 5.93 -3.04 -9.96
C GLY A 83 5.20 -4.35 -10.24
N ALA A 84 4.50 -4.45 -11.38
CA ALA A 84 3.79 -5.68 -11.75
C ALA A 84 4.69 -6.92 -11.74
N GLY A 85 4.15 -8.04 -11.27
CA GLY A 85 4.89 -9.30 -11.13
C GLY A 85 5.71 -9.44 -9.85
N ARG A 86 5.70 -8.42 -8.97
CA ARG A 86 6.36 -8.45 -7.65
C ARG A 86 5.37 -8.78 -6.54
N PHE A 87 5.88 -9.14 -5.37
CA PHE A 87 5.07 -9.47 -4.20
C PHE A 87 5.61 -8.83 -2.93
N LEU A 88 4.77 -8.72 -1.90
CA LEU A 88 5.06 -8.09 -0.63
C LEU A 88 5.14 -9.16 0.46
N LEU A 89 6.23 -9.19 1.21
CA LEU A 89 6.50 -10.22 2.21
C LEU A 89 6.18 -9.74 3.62
N SER A 90 5.70 -10.66 4.46
CA SER A 90 5.70 -10.48 5.91
C SER A 90 7.09 -10.71 6.51
N ASP A 91 7.28 -10.29 7.75
CA ASP A 91 8.45 -10.62 8.57
C ASP A 91 8.56 -12.09 8.95
N MET A 92 7.57 -12.91 8.60
CA MET A 92 7.61 -14.38 8.72
C MET A 92 7.82 -15.08 7.36
N GLY A 93 8.19 -14.34 6.32
CA GLY A 93 8.51 -14.91 5.00
C GLY A 93 7.31 -15.47 4.26
N ARG A 94 6.10 -14.94 4.51
CA ARG A 94 4.87 -15.26 3.79
C ARG A 94 4.52 -14.14 2.82
N VAL A 95 3.96 -14.48 1.68
CA VAL A 95 3.43 -13.46 0.78
C VAL A 95 2.14 -12.88 1.36
N MET A 96 2.10 -11.57 1.54
CA MET A 96 0.92 -10.84 1.98
C MET A 96 0.10 -10.37 0.78
N MET A 97 0.75 -9.74 -0.20
CA MET A 97 0.10 -9.26 -1.42
C MET A 97 0.98 -9.45 -2.66
N SER A 98 0.36 -9.64 -3.81
CA SER A 98 1.02 -9.63 -5.12
C SER A 98 0.60 -8.40 -5.93
N ILE A 99 1.53 -7.77 -6.64
CA ILE A 99 1.28 -6.68 -7.58
C ILE A 99 0.95 -7.30 -8.93
N VAL A 100 -0.33 -7.38 -9.27
CA VAL A 100 -0.79 -8.07 -10.50
C VAL A 100 -0.76 -7.15 -11.72
N GLU A 101 -1.01 -5.86 -11.52
CA GLU A 101 -0.97 -4.84 -12.56
C GLU A 101 -0.41 -3.55 -11.95
N ASP A 102 0.37 -2.82 -12.73
CA ASP A 102 0.90 -1.51 -12.32
C ASP A 102 1.10 -0.63 -13.55
N THR A 103 0.33 0.45 -13.63
CA THR A 103 0.49 1.51 -14.63
C THR A 103 1.09 2.77 -14.04
N ALA A 104 1.38 2.79 -12.74
CA ALA A 104 2.04 3.89 -12.06
C ALA A 104 3.57 3.77 -12.12
N GLY A 105 4.12 2.58 -11.91
CA GLY A 105 5.56 2.29 -12.00
C GLY A 105 6.44 3.13 -11.06
N THR A 106 5.85 3.74 -10.04
CA THR A 106 6.48 4.74 -9.17
C THR A 106 6.13 4.48 -7.72
N HIS A 107 7.00 3.74 -7.05
CA HIS A 107 6.83 3.26 -5.68
C HIS A 107 8.14 3.42 -4.90
N ASP A 108 8.04 3.87 -3.65
CA ASP A 108 9.19 4.03 -2.76
C ASP A 108 9.10 3.06 -1.57
N ALA A 109 10.14 2.24 -1.44
CA ALA A 109 10.34 1.30 -0.35
C ALA A 109 11.54 1.69 0.54
N PHE A 110 12.10 2.90 0.37
CA PHE A 110 13.32 3.33 1.04
C PHE A 110 13.05 4.40 2.11
N CYS A 111 12.16 5.36 1.83
CA CYS A 111 12.09 6.59 2.64
C CYS A 111 11.12 6.52 3.82
N GLY A 112 10.18 5.56 3.80
CA GLY A 112 9.16 5.41 4.82
C GLY A 112 8.18 6.58 4.90
N ALA A 113 7.44 6.68 6.01
CA ALA A 113 6.38 7.66 6.19
C ALA A 113 6.92 9.01 6.70
N SER A 114 6.29 10.10 6.25
CA SER A 114 6.42 11.41 6.91
C SER A 114 5.94 11.34 8.38
N ASN A 115 6.49 12.19 9.23
CA ASN A 115 6.12 12.31 10.65
C ASN A 115 5.91 13.77 11.05
N ALA A 116 5.37 13.99 12.26
CA ALA A 116 5.14 15.33 12.81
C ALA A 116 6.37 16.24 12.72
N GLY A 117 7.57 15.73 12.99
CA GLY A 117 8.80 16.50 12.92
C GLY A 117 9.21 16.88 11.50
N THR A 118 9.06 15.98 10.52
CA THR A 118 9.35 16.29 9.10
C THR A 118 8.37 17.33 8.56
N ASN A 119 7.09 17.22 8.92
CA ASN A 119 6.06 18.15 8.45
C ASN A 119 6.21 19.52 9.11
N ALA A 120 6.47 19.59 10.43
CA ALA A 120 6.70 20.86 11.12
C ALA A 120 7.88 21.63 10.52
N ARG A 121 8.98 20.95 10.16
CA ARG A 121 10.13 21.59 9.53
C ARG A 121 9.84 22.14 8.12
N LYS A 122 8.98 21.46 7.35
CA LYS A 122 8.70 21.83 5.95
C LYS A 122 7.54 22.81 5.82
N TYR A 123 6.47 22.59 6.57
CA TYR A 123 5.19 23.28 6.43
C TYR A 123 4.88 24.22 7.62
N GLY A 124 5.72 24.25 8.66
CA GLY A 124 5.52 25.11 9.83
C GLY A 124 4.60 24.52 10.91
N ASP A 125 3.83 23.48 10.60
CA ASP A 125 3.09 22.66 11.56
C ASP A 125 3.19 21.18 11.18
N GLY A 126 3.18 20.32 12.19
CA GLY A 126 3.16 18.86 12.03
C GLY A 126 2.22 18.19 13.01
N SER A 127 1.32 18.96 13.64
CA SER A 127 0.33 18.41 14.55
C SER A 127 -0.64 17.48 13.81
N ASN A 128 -1.01 16.35 14.43
CA ASN A 128 -1.83 15.32 13.79
C ASN A 128 -3.21 15.84 13.33
N PHE A 129 -3.78 16.78 14.08
CA PHE A 129 -5.09 17.38 13.77
C PHE A 129 -4.97 18.79 13.15
N GLY A 130 -3.75 19.22 12.83
CA GLY A 130 -3.49 20.47 12.14
C GLY A 130 -3.65 20.38 10.61
N PRO A 131 -3.30 21.46 9.90
CA PRO A 131 -3.44 21.54 8.44
C PRO A 131 -2.51 20.59 7.67
N TYR A 132 -1.40 20.13 8.27
CA TYR A 132 -0.35 19.36 7.58
C TYR A 132 -0.08 18.00 8.24
N PRO A 133 -1.10 17.12 8.33
CA PRO A 133 -0.96 15.84 9.01
C PRO A 133 0.06 14.93 8.33
N SER A 134 0.82 14.18 9.11
CA SER A 134 1.81 13.25 8.56
C SER A 134 1.23 11.86 8.31
N ALA A 135 1.85 11.09 7.40
CA ALA A 135 1.44 9.71 7.15
C ALA A 135 1.55 8.84 8.42
N ARG A 136 2.60 9.04 9.23
CA ARG A 136 2.79 8.31 10.49
C ARG A 136 1.70 8.59 11.51
N ASP A 137 1.24 9.83 11.61
CA ASP A 137 0.15 10.17 12.54
C ASP A 137 -1.20 9.62 12.06
N ARG A 138 -1.40 9.62 10.74
CA ARG A 138 -2.56 8.98 10.11
C ARG A 138 -2.57 7.47 10.31
N PHE A 139 -1.43 6.81 10.23
CA PHE A 139 -1.29 5.43 10.64
C PHE A 139 -1.63 5.23 12.12
N ALA A 140 -1.17 6.10 13.03
CA ALA A 140 -1.46 5.96 14.46
C ALA A 140 -2.97 5.98 14.76
N ILE A 141 -3.74 6.86 14.10
CA ILE A 141 -5.21 6.87 14.23
C ILE A 141 -5.82 5.59 13.67
N ALA A 142 -5.33 5.15 12.51
CA ALA A 142 -5.89 4.02 11.80
C ALA A 142 -5.68 2.69 12.55
N VAL A 143 -4.43 2.39 12.94
CA VAL A 143 -4.07 1.13 13.62
C VAL A 143 -4.75 1.00 14.98
N ALA A 144 -5.02 2.12 15.67
CA ALA A 144 -5.74 2.14 16.94
C ALA A 144 -7.15 1.52 16.85
N LYS A 145 -7.78 1.54 15.67
CA LYS A 145 -9.09 0.91 15.44
C LYS A 145 -9.07 -0.62 15.54
N TYR A 146 -7.88 -1.22 15.53
CA TYR A 146 -7.66 -2.66 15.69
C TYR A 146 -6.92 -2.98 17.01
N GLY A 147 -6.91 -2.05 17.96
CA GLY A 147 -6.21 -2.23 19.25
C GLY A 147 -4.68 -2.21 19.15
N LEU A 148 -4.14 -1.79 18.00
CA LEU A 148 -2.70 -1.64 17.77
C LEU A 148 -2.23 -0.24 18.16
N GLY A 149 -0.92 -0.09 18.39
CA GLY A 149 -0.33 1.15 18.86
C GLY A 149 0.88 1.61 18.04
N ARG A 150 1.56 2.64 18.56
CA ARG A 150 2.71 3.27 17.91
C ARG A 150 3.86 2.30 17.59
N LYS A 151 4.03 1.24 18.40
CA LYS A 151 5.06 0.20 18.19
C LYS A 151 4.80 -0.65 16.93
N ASP A 152 3.55 -0.71 16.49
CA ASP A 152 3.11 -1.58 15.40
C ASP A 152 3.30 -0.91 14.02
N ILE A 153 3.51 0.41 14.00
CA ILE A 153 3.82 1.20 12.79
C ILE A 153 5.25 0.90 12.32
N HIS A 154 5.36 -0.06 11.41
CA HIS A 154 6.57 -0.51 10.71
C HIS A 154 6.91 0.39 9.51
N PRO A 155 8.07 0.19 8.83
CA PRO A 155 8.32 0.78 7.53
C PRO A 155 7.18 0.51 6.54
N CYS A 156 6.72 1.55 5.85
CA CYS A 156 5.63 1.46 4.89
C CYS A 156 6.16 1.38 3.45
N LEU A 157 5.30 0.96 2.54
CA LEU A 157 5.48 1.15 1.10
C LEU A 157 4.75 2.43 0.68
N ASN A 158 5.43 3.36 0.01
CA ASN A 158 4.82 4.53 -0.58
C ASN A 158 4.46 4.23 -2.05
N LEU A 159 3.19 4.32 -2.41
CA LEU A 159 2.69 4.11 -3.77
C LEU A 159 2.46 5.45 -4.49
N PHE A 160 2.57 5.44 -5.82
CA PHE A 160 2.41 6.57 -6.77
C PHE A 160 3.51 7.63 -6.78
N LYS A 161 4.42 7.60 -5.80
CA LYS A 161 5.66 8.38 -5.77
C LYS A 161 6.82 7.45 -5.44
N GLY A 162 7.98 7.76 -6.00
CA GLY A 162 9.17 6.92 -5.89
C GLY A 162 10.43 7.70 -5.56
N VAL A 163 11.53 6.98 -5.52
CA VAL A 163 12.88 7.53 -5.51
C VAL A 163 13.76 6.68 -6.41
N THR A 164 14.85 7.26 -6.91
CA THR A 164 15.96 6.54 -7.54
C THR A 164 17.17 6.65 -6.63
N ILE A 165 17.83 5.53 -6.37
CA ILE A 165 19.14 5.50 -5.73
C ILE A 165 20.19 5.63 -6.83
N GLU A 166 20.92 6.74 -6.81
CA GLU A 166 21.98 7.05 -7.77
C GLU A 166 23.24 6.24 -7.49
N ALA A 167 24.18 6.23 -8.45
CA ALA A 167 25.42 5.46 -8.35
C ALA A 167 26.32 5.88 -7.16
N ASP A 168 26.21 7.12 -6.70
CA ASP A 168 26.91 7.66 -5.53
C ASP A 168 26.13 7.46 -4.21
N GLY A 169 24.96 6.82 -4.27
CA GLY A 169 24.06 6.61 -3.14
C GLY A 169 23.14 7.80 -2.83
N ALA A 170 23.16 8.87 -3.63
CA ALA A 170 22.18 9.93 -3.51
C ALA A 170 20.77 9.42 -3.80
N VAL A 171 19.77 10.05 -3.17
CA VAL A 171 18.36 9.70 -3.34
C VAL A 171 17.67 10.79 -4.15
N THR A 172 17.36 10.49 -5.41
CA THR A 172 16.64 11.40 -6.31
C THR A 172 15.13 11.13 -6.21
N PRO A 173 14.32 12.09 -5.72
CA PRO A 173 12.89 11.86 -5.54
C PRO A 173 12.10 11.97 -6.86
N MET A 174 11.18 11.02 -7.08
CA MET A 174 10.24 11.00 -8.20
C MET A 174 8.83 11.37 -7.72
N ILE A 175 8.51 12.66 -7.81
CA ILE A 175 7.37 13.25 -7.08
C ILE A 175 6.16 13.54 -7.97
N GLY A 176 6.33 13.66 -9.28
CA GLY A 176 5.28 14.05 -10.22
C GLY A 176 5.14 15.58 -10.40
N PRO A 177 3.99 16.07 -10.90
CA PRO A 177 2.80 15.28 -11.21
C PRO A 177 3.04 14.31 -12.36
N PHE A 178 2.26 13.24 -12.38
CA PHE A 178 2.28 12.22 -13.41
C PHE A 178 0.92 12.14 -14.12
N ASP A 179 0.77 11.18 -15.03
CA ASP A 179 -0.51 10.97 -15.72
C ASP A 179 -1.65 10.63 -14.76
N VAL A 180 -2.83 11.15 -15.09
CA VAL A 180 -4.07 10.92 -14.34
C VAL A 180 -4.55 9.48 -14.52
N ASN A 181 -5.23 8.95 -13.50
CA ASN A 181 -5.80 7.61 -13.46
C ASN A 181 -4.80 6.44 -13.59
N ARG A 182 -3.49 6.68 -13.40
CA ARG A 182 -2.53 5.59 -13.18
C ARG A 182 -2.97 4.78 -11.95
N SER A 183 -2.73 3.48 -11.98
CA SER A 183 -3.26 2.56 -10.99
C SER A 183 -2.32 1.40 -10.70
N VAL A 184 -2.46 0.85 -9.50
CA VAL A 184 -1.85 -0.42 -9.11
C VAL A 184 -2.96 -1.36 -8.64
N THR A 185 -2.96 -2.60 -9.14
CA THR A 185 -3.85 -3.66 -8.68
C THR A 185 -3.04 -4.65 -7.84
N LEU A 186 -3.44 -4.83 -6.60
CA LEU A 186 -2.87 -5.76 -5.63
C LEU A 186 -3.83 -6.94 -5.43
N ARG A 187 -3.31 -8.14 -5.25
CA ARG A 187 -4.07 -9.32 -4.84
C ARG A 187 -3.64 -9.74 -3.45
N ALA A 188 -4.59 -9.88 -2.53
CA ALA A 188 -4.33 -10.39 -1.19
C ALA A 188 -4.04 -11.89 -1.24
N GLU A 189 -2.89 -12.29 -0.71
CA GLU A 189 -2.46 -13.69 -0.67
C GLU A 189 -2.81 -14.38 0.64
N MET A 190 -3.29 -13.60 1.62
CA MET A 190 -3.85 -14.04 2.90
C MET A 190 -4.92 -13.04 3.36
N ASP A 191 -5.55 -13.31 4.50
CA ASP A 191 -6.45 -12.35 5.15
C ASP A 191 -5.64 -11.23 5.79
N LEU A 192 -5.98 -9.99 5.47
CA LEU A 192 -5.16 -8.82 5.78
C LEU A 192 -5.96 -7.70 6.42
N ILE A 193 -5.32 -6.98 7.33
CA ILE A 193 -5.68 -5.61 7.69
C ILE A 193 -4.78 -4.70 6.87
N LEU A 194 -5.35 -3.89 5.98
CA LEU A 194 -4.61 -2.86 5.26
C LEU A 194 -4.83 -1.52 5.93
N VAL A 195 -3.75 -0.76 6.05
CA VAL A 195 -3.76 0.58 6.61
C VAL A 195 -3.11 1.52 5.62
N MET A 196 -3.82 2.57 5.22
CA MET A 196 -3.33 3.54 4.25
C MET A 196 -3.42 4.96 4.78
N ALA A 197 -2.44 5.77 4.42
CA ALA A 197 -2.41 7.20 4.65
C ALA A 197 -2.07 7.91 3.34
N ASN A 198 -2.86 8.92 2.96
CA ASN A 198 -2.62 9.73 1.77
C ASN A 198 -2.00 11.07 2.21
N ALA A 199 -0.69 11.22 2.09
CA ALA A 199 0.06 12.40 2.54
C ALA A 199 1.25 12.65 1.60
N PRO A 200 1.78 13.88 1.50
CA PRO A 200 2.96 14.16 0.70
C PRO A 200 4.13 13.23 1.06
N HIS A 201 4.87 12.81 0.04
CA HIS A 201 6.06 12.01 0.22
C HIS A 201 7.07 12.75 1.12
N VAL A 202 7.79 12.03 1.98
CA VAL A 202 8.70 12.67 2.95
C VAL A 202 9.79 13.51 2.27
N LEU A 203 10.25 13.07 1.10
CA LEU A 203 11.23 13.77 0.26
C LEU A 203 10.61 14.70 -0.81
N ASP A 204 9.30 14.96 -0.78
CA ASP A 204 8.68 15.93 -1.70
C ASP A 204 9.30 17.32 -1.49
N PRO A 205 9.99 17.92 -2.48
CA PRO A 205 10.73 19.16 -2.27
C PRO A 205 9.83 20.41 -2.25
N ARG A 206 8.55 20.26 -2.62
CA ARG A 206 7.62 21.38 -2.75
C ARG A 206 7.34 21.99 -1.36
N PRO A 207 7.28 23.33 -1.26
CA PRO A 207 7.06 24.01 0.02
C PRO A 207 5.63 23.85 0.53
N ASP A 208 4.67 23.65 -0.37
CA ASP A 208 3.26 23.51 -0.03
C ASP A 208 2.88 22.05 0.29
N TYR A 209 1.92 21.87 1.20
CA TYR A 209 1.34 20.56 1.49
C TYR A 209 0.39 20.17 0.34
N THR A 210 0.94 19.46 -0.65
CA THR A 210 0.20 19.11 -1.87
C THR A 210 0.13 17.60 -2.05
N VAL A 211 -1.09 17.06 -2.07
CA VAL A 211 -1.36 15.66 -2.40
C VAL A 211 -2.81 15.51 -2.86
N THR A 212 -3.04 14.85 -3.99
CA THR A 212 -4.38 14.70 -4.56
C THR A 212 -5.10 13.45 -4.05
N SER A 213 -6.40 13.36 -4.32
CA SER A 213 -7.21 12.22 -3.85
C SER A 213 -6.91 10.94 -4.61
N LEU A 214 -7.00 9.81 -3.90
CA LEU A 214 -6.84 8.47 -4.43
C LEU A 214 -8.14 7.69 -4.28
N ARG A 215 -8.44 6.80 -5.23
CA ARG A 215 -9.57 5.88 -5.11
C ARG A 215 -9.07 4.49 -4.78
N ALA A 216 -9.72 3.85 -3.81
CA ALA A 216 -9.54 2.46 -3.49
C ALA A 216 -10.84 1.70 -3.77
N VAL A 217 -10.75 0.64 -4.56
CA VAL A 217 -11.85 -0.30 -4.80
C VAL A 217 -11.33 -1.72 -4.62
N ALA A 218 -12.11 -2.57 -3.96
CA ALA A 218 -11.74 -3.96 -3.76
C ALA A 218 -12.91 -4.90 -4.03
N TRP A 219 -12.60 -6.05 -4.62
CA TRP A 219 -13.57 -7.07 -5.01
C TRP A 219 -13.03 -8.47 -4.79
N ARG A 220 -13.94 -9.43 -4.61
CA ARG A 220 -13.60 -10.85 -4.45
C ARG A 220 -13.01 -11.41 -5.74
N GLY A 221 -12.14 -12.39 -5.61
CA GLY A 221 -11.63 -13.16 -6.73
C GLY A 221 -10.99 -14.47 -6.25
N PRO A 222 -10.54 -15.32 -7.18
CA PRO A 222 -9.97 -16.63 -6.84
C PRO A 222 -8.61 -16.48 -6.14
N VAL A 223 -8.33 -17.37 -5.20
CA VAL A 223 -6.99 -17.51 -4.60
C VAL A 223 -5.97 -17.83 -5.70
N THR A 224 -4.71 -17.45 -5.47
CA THR A 224 -3.58 -17.69 -6.38
C THR A 224 -3.43 -19.18 -6.70
N SER A 225 -3.43 -19.52 -7.98
CA SER A 225 -3.25 -20.89 -8.44
C SER A 225 -1.79 -21.35 -8.30
N GLU A 226 -1.57 -22.66 -8.33
CA GLU A 226 -0.22 -23.24 -8.25
C GLU A 226 0.68 -22.84 -9.43
N ASN A 227 0.07 -22.57 -10.59
CA ASN A 227 0.75 -22.18 -11.82
C ASN A 227 0.81 -20.66 -12.03
N ASP A 228 0.45 -19.85 -11.04
CA ASP A 228 0.53 -18.40 -11.15
C ASP A 228 1.99 -17.96 -11.42
N PRO A 229 2.24 -17.05 -12.37
CA PRO A 229 3.60 -16.67 -12.77
C PRO A 229 4.34 -15.88 -11.68
N ILE A 230 3.64 -15.16 -10.80
CA ILE A 230 4.27 -14.49 -9.65
C ILE A 230 4.70 -15.55 -8.65
N ARG A 231 3.85 -16.57 -8.42
CA ARG A 231 4.15 -17.70 -7.53
C ARG A 231 5.33 -18.54 -7.98
N THR A 232 5.37 -18.85 -9.27
CA THR A 232 6.36 -19.77 -9.85
C THR A 232 7.57 -19.05 -10.46
N GLY A 233 7.61 -17.71 -10.40
CA GLY A 233 8.62 -16.90 -11.07
C GLY A 233 10.05 -17.13 -10.57
N THR A 234 10.23 -17.45 -9.27
CA THR A 234 11.53 -17.86 -8.71
C THR A 234 11.35 -18.91 -7.60
N PRO A 235 12.40 -19.66 -7.23
CA PRO A 235 12.36 -20.58 -6.09
C PRO A 235 12.00 -19.88 -4.77
N GLU A 236 12.48 -18.66 -4.56
CA GLU A 236 12.19 -17.85 -3.37
C GLU A 236 10.73 -17.43 -3.33
N ALA A 237 10.17 -17.03 -4.47
CA ALA A 237 8.75 -16.74 -4.60
C ALA A 237 7.92 -17.98 -4.26
N LEU A 238 8.21 -19.11 -4.90
CA LEU A 238 7.52 -20.37 -4.67
C LEU A 238 7.58 -20.76 -3.18
N ARG A 239 8.75 -20.64 -2.54
CA ARG A 239 8.91 -20.92 -1.12
C ARG A 239 8.04 -20.01 -0.25
N ALA A 240 8.00 -18.72 -0.53
CA ALA A 240 7.19 -17.76 0.22
C ALA A 240 5.68 -18.05 0.07
N PHE A 241 5.22 -18.45 -1.12
CA PHE A 241 3.83 -18.88 -1.33
C PHE A 241 3.53 -20.21 -0.64
N LEU A 242 4.45 -21.18 -0.64
CA LEU A 242 4.28 -22.42 0.12
C LEU A 242 4.15 -22.16 1.63
N ASN A 243 4.86 -21.15 2.17
CA ASN A 243 4.68 -20.75 3.57
C ASN A 243 3.28 -20.16 3.85
N VAL A 244 2.61 -19.59 2.84
CA VAL A 244 1.21 -19.17 2.93
C VAL A 244 0.30 -20.40 2.92
N GLU A 245 0.54 -21.38 2.06
CA GLU A 245 -0.29 -22.60 2.05
C GLU A 245 -0.15 -23.39 3.36
N ASP A 246 1.06 -23.51 3.89
CA ASP A 246 1.31 -24.12 5.21
C ASP A 246 0.53 -23.40 6.33
N TYR A 247 0.49 -22.07 6.31
CA TYR A 247 -0.30 -21.28 7.25
C TYR A 247 -1.81 -21.58 7.18
N TYR A 248 -2.33 -21.89 5.99
CA TYR A 248 -3.74 -22.23 5.77
C TYR A 248 -4.05 -23.74 5.88
N ALA A 249 -3.04 -24.59 6.09
CA ALA A 249 -3.21 -26.04 6.25
C ALA A 249 -3.52 -26.48 7.70
N ARG A 250 -3.51 -25.54 8.64
CA ARG A 250 -3.80 -25.77 10.06
C ARG A 250 -5.25 -26.19 10.36
#